data_AF-A0A7J5GRE7-F1
#
_entry.id   AF-A0A7J5GRE7-F1
#
_cell.length_a   1.000
_cell.length_b   1.000
_cell.length_c   1.000
_cell.angle_alpha   90.00
_cell.angle_beta   90.00
_cell.angle_gamma   90.00
#
_symmetry.space_group_name_H-M   'P 1'
#
loop_
_entity.id
_entity.type
_entity.pdbx_description
1 polymer ?
#
loop_
_entity_poly.entity_id
_entity_poly.type
_entity_poly.pdbx_seq_one_letter_code
_entity_poly.pdbx_strand_id
1 'polypeptide(L)'
;MTKKLLTQIKNEWLSNLWLVLELLVVSVVMWYVVDYLYTRAATYLEPRGFNIEHCYLIELGELTPKSPDYVAGYTSQQTHDDIAELLDRLRRRPEIEAVSLSQNSYPYNGSNSGAEVSYDTLRSPGWTIRRLVTPDFPRVFRYRGTRGETPEQLAEMLERGEFMASDNLYRKYDRRMTDLVGQRFYL
;
A
#
# COMPACT_ATOMS: atom_id res chain seq x y z
N MET A 1 -6.89 4.63 75.78
CA MET A 1 -7.48 3.80 74.70
C MET A 1 -7.59 4.55 73.36
N THR A 2 -7.94 5.84 73.35
CA THR A 2 -8.08 6.68 72.13
C THR A 2 -6.82 6.83 71.27
N LYS A 3 -5.63 6.96 71.87
CA LYS A 3 -4.37 7.07 71.10
C LYS A 3 -4.06 5.83 70.25
N LYS A 4 -4.34 4.62 70.77
CA LYS A 4 -4.09 3.36 70.03
C LYS A 4 -5.04 3.22 68.84
N LEU A 5 -6.31 3.61 69.00
CA LEU A 5 -7.31 3.62 67.93
C LEU A 5 -6.92 4.57 66.79
N LEU A 6 -6.46 5.79 67.10
CA LEU A 6 -6.03 6.75 66.08
C LEU A 6 -4.79 6.29 65.31
N THR A 7 -3.82 5.68 66.00
CA THR A 7 -2.63 5.10 65.35
C THR A 7 -2.99 3.95 64.41
N GLN A 8 -3.93 3.10 64.82
CA GLN A 8 -4.39 1.97 64.01
C GLN A 8 -5.13 2.46 62.75
N ILE A 9 -6.03 3.43 62.90
CA ILE A 9 -6.72 4.08 61.76
C ILE A 9 -5.70 4.69 60.79
N LYS A 10 -4.68 5.41 61.29
CA LYS A 10 -3.65 6.02 60.44
C LYS A 10 -2.86 4.96 59.66
N ASN A 11 -2.54 3.83 60.28
CA ASN A 11 -1.81 2.74 59.63
C ASN A 11 -2.66 2.04 58.56
N GLU A 12 -3.95 1.81 58.83
CA GLU A 12 -4.89 1.28 57.83
C GLU A 12 -5.04 2.23 56.64
N TRP A 13 -5.13 3.54 56.90
CA TRP A 13 -5.16 4.55 55.84
C TRP A 13 -3.88 4.56 54.98
N LEU A 14 -2.71 4.42 55.60
CA LEU A 14 -1.43 4.32 54.90
C LEU A 14 -1.34 3.04 54.07
N SER A 15 -1.79 1.92 54.62
CA SER A 15 -1.84 0.63 53.91
C SER A 15 -2.80 0.67 52.72
N ASN A 16 -4.00 1.23 52.92
CA ASN A 16 -4.98 1.41 51.85
C ASN A 16 -4.48 2.39 50.77
N LEU A 17 -3.77 3.45 51.15
CA LEU A 17 -3.15 4.38 50.20
C LEU A 17 -2.07 3.69 49.36
N TRP A 18 -1.25 2.84 49.99
CA TRP A 18 -0.24 2.05 49.27
C TRP A 18 -0.89 1.11 48.25
N LEU A 19 -1.97 0.42 48.63
CA LEU A 19 -2.73 -0.44 47.74
C LEU A 19 -3.36 0.34 46.58
N VAL A 20 -3.92 1.53 46.83
CA VAL A 20 -4.43 2.41 45.76
C VAL A 20 -3.32 2.86 44.83
N LEU A 21 -2.13 3.15 45.35
CA LEU A 21 -0.98 3.55 44.53
C LEU A 21 -0.49 2.41 43.64
N GLU A 22 -0.39 1.18 44.17
CA GLU A 22 -0.08 0.00 43.37
C GLU A 22 -1.12 -0.24 42.27
N LEU A 23 -2.42 -0.17 42.61
CA LEU A 23 -3.50 -0.30 41.63
C LEU A 23 -3.47 0.82 40.57
N LEU A 24 -3.11 2.04 40.95
CA LEU A 24 -2.97 3.16 40.01
C LEU A 24 -1.83 2.89 39.03
N VAL A 25 -0.67 2.42 39.51
CA VAL A 25 0.46 2.07 38.64
C VAL A 25 0.06 0.95 37.67
N VAL A 26 -0.56 -0.13 38.18
CA VAL A 26 -1.04 -1.23 37.34
C VAL A 26 -2.07 -0.74 36.32
N SER A 27 -2.99 0.14 36.73
CA SER A 27 -4.00 0.72 35.85
C SER A 27 -3.39 1.56 34.73
N VAL A 28 -2.40 2.40 35.03
CA VAL A 28 -1.72 3.24 34.02
C VAL A 28 -0.96 2.37 33.02
N VAL A 29 -0.26 1.33 33.50
CA VAL A 29 0.46 0.39 32.63
C VAL A 29 -0.52 -0.39 31.76
N MET A 30 -1.61 -0.90 32.33
CA MET A 30 -2.62 -1.63 31.56
C MET A 30 -3.30 -0.75 30.52
N TRP A 31 -3.63 0.50 30.87
CA TRP A 31 -4.17 1.48 29.92
C TRP A 31 -3.20 1.73 28.75
N TYR A 32 -1.92 1.94 29.03
CA TYR A 32 -0.90 2.14 27.99
C TYR A 32 -0.80 0.93 27.05
N VAL A 33 -0.78 -0.30 27.59
CA VAL A 33 -0.72 -1.52 26.79
C VAL A 33 -1.97 -1.66 25.91
N VAL A 34 -3.16 -1.44 26.48
CA VAL A 34 -4.42 -1.53 25.74
C VAL A 34 -4.48 -0.47 24.64
N ASP A 35 -4.14 0.78 24.93
CA ASP A 35 -4.10 1.87 23.95
C ASP A 35 -3.12 1.58 22.81
N TYR A 36 -1.93 1.08 23.14
CA TYR A 36 -0.92 0.70 22.15
C TYR A 36 -1.38 -0.46 21.25
N LEU A 37 -1.97 -1.50 21.83
CA LEU A 37 -2.49 -2.63 21.06
C LEU A 37 -3.69 -2.20 20.21
N TYR A 38 -4.58 -1.37 20.76
CA TYR A 38 -5.75 -0.87 20.06
C TYR A 38 -5.36 0.00 18.86
N THR A 39 -4.48 0.98 19.04
CA THR A 39 -4.01 1.85 17.95
C THR A 39 -3.29 1.07 16.86
N ARG A 40 -2.46 0.08 17.23
CA ARG A 40 -1.83 -0.83 16.27
C ARG A 40 -2.84 -1.68 15.51
N ALA A 41 -3.80 -2.27 16.20
CA ALA A 41 -4.83 -3.10 15.59
C ALA A 41 -5.72 -2.28 14.66
N ALA A 42 -6.18 -1.10 15.10
CA ALA A 42 -6.99 -0.19 14.32
C ALA A 42 -6.26 0.23 13.02
N THR A 43 -4.98 0.59 13.12
CA THR A 43 -4.16 0.93 11.95
C THR A 43 -3.94 -0.28 11.02
N TYR A 44 -3.72 -1.47 11.59
CA TYR A 44 -3.48 -2.68 10.80
C TYR A 44 -4.73 -3.13 10.02
N LEU A 45 -5.90 -2.97 10.63
CA LEU A 45 -7.21 -3.37 10.09
C LEU A 45 -7.82 -2.32 9.15
N GLU A 46 -7.20 -1.14 9.02
CA GLU A 46 -7.69 -0.10 8.13
C GLU A 46 -7.73 -0.61 6.67
N PRO A 47 -8.83 -0.37 5.93
CA PRO A 47 -8.94 -0.81 4.54
C PRO A 47 -7.88 -0.11 3.69
N ARG A 48 -6.94 -0.89 3.14
CA ARG A 48 -5.76 -0.38 2.41
C ARG A 48 -6.07 0.07 0.98
N GLY A 49 -7.24 -0.27 0.45
CA GLY A 49 -7.63 0.02 -0.94
C GLY A 49 -7.02 -0.91 -1.99
N PHE A 50 -6.27 -1.92 -1.56
CA PHE A 50 -5.71 -2.99 -2.38
C PHE A 50 -5.60 -4.28 -1.56
N ASN A 51 -5.49 -5.42 -2.24
CA ASN A 51 -5.28 -6.73 -1.63
C ASN A 51 -3.99 -7.35 -2.19
N ILE A 52 -3.12 -7.86 -1.31
CA ILE A 52 -1.87 -8.57 -1.66
C ILE A 52 -1.88 -10.04 -1.21
N GLU A 53 -3.01 -10.53 -0.73
CA GLU A 53 -3.21 -11.91 -0.32
C GLU A 53 -2.99 -12.82 -1.54
N HIS A 54 -2.14 -13.84 -1.38
CA HIS A 54 -1.73 -14.75 -2.45
C HIS A 54 -1.12 -14.08 -3.70
N CYS A 55 -0.53 -12.89 -3.55
CA CYS A 55 0.24 -12.25 -4.61
C CYS A 55 1.72 -12.66 -4.54
N TYR A 56 2.30 -12.98 -5.69
CA TYR A 56 3.70 -13.38 -5.82
C TYR A 56 4.46 -12.43 -6.74
N LEU A 57 5.64 -12.00 -6.32
CA LEU A 57 6.54 -11.17 -7.12
C LEU A 57 7.53 -12.07 -7.86
N ILE A 58 7.59 -11.92 -9.18
CA ILE A 58 8.61 -12.54 -10.03
C ILE A 58 9.53 -11.42 -10.51
N GLU A 59 10.79 -11.48 -10.10
CA GLU A 59 11.82 -10.56 -10.57
C GLU A 59 12.54 -11.17 -11.76
N LEU A 60 12.65 -10.40 -12.84
CA LEU A 60 13.35 -10.79 -14.06
C LEU A 60 14.67 -10.04 -14.13
N GLY A 61 15.74 -10.76 -14.44
CA GLY A 61 17.09 -10.22 -14.62
C GLY A 61 17.74 -10.78 -15.86
N GLU A 62 18.60 -9.99 -16.48
CA GLU A 62 19.38 -10.42 -17.63
C GLU A 62 20.62 -11.21 -17.19
N LEU A 63 20.95 -12.26 -17.93
CA LEU A 63 22.15 -13.05 -17.68
C LEU A 63 23.40 -12.23 -18.02
N THR A 64 24.43 -12.35 -17.17
CA THR A 64 25.73 -11.71 -17.43
C THR A 64 26.61 -12.58 -18.33
N PRO A 65 27.60 -12.02 -19.04
CA PRO A 65 28.55 -12.79 -19.87
C PRO A 65 29.36 -13.86 -19.14
N LYS A 66 29.33 -13.86 -17.81
CA LYS A 66 29.97 -14.89 -16.96
C LYS A 66 29.13 -16.16 -16.85
N SER A 67 27.85 -16.10 -17.20
CA SER A 67 26.95 -17.26 -17.17
C SER A 67 27.21 -18.16 -18.38
N PRO A 68 27.27 -19.49 -18.22
CA PRO A 68 27.37 -20.42 -19.35
C PRO A 68 26.17 -20.33 -20.30
N ASP A 69 25.01 -19.92 -19.80
CA ASP A 69 23.77 -19.80 -20.57
C ASP A 69 23.61 -18.41 -21.23
N TYR A 70 24.63 -17.55 -21.16
CA TYR A 70 24.59 -16.23 -21.77
C TYR A 70 24.68 -16.31 -23.29
N VAL A 71 23.71 -15.70 -23.98
CA VAL A 71 23.71 -15.58 -25.44
C VAL A 71 24.14 -14.17 -25.84
N ALA A 72 25.29 -14.06 -26.51
CA ALA A 72 25.77 -12.78 -27.02
C ALA A 72 24.92 -12.28 -28.20
N GLY A 73 24.67 -10.98 -28.27
CA GLY A 73 23.89 -10.37 -29.35
C GLY A 73 22.38 -10.59 -29.24
N TYR A 74 21.88 -10.96 -28.05
CA TYR A 74 20.45 -11.03 -27.77
C TYR A 74 19.82 -9.65 -27.99
N THR A 75 18.81 -9.59 -28.88
CA THR A 75 18.17 -8.33 -29.24
C THR A 75 17.10 -7.96 -28.22
N SER A 76 16.82 -6.67 -28.06
CA SER A 76 15.73 -6.21 -27.19
C SER A 76 14.38 -6.84 -27.59
N GLN A 77 14.14 -7.07 -28.89
CA GLN A 77 12.89 -7.70 -29.34
C GLN A 77 12.75 -9.13 -28.79
N GLN A 78 13.81 -9.93 -28.85
CA GLN A 78 13.80 -11.29 -28.31
C GLN A 78 13.53 -11.30 -26.80
N THR A 79 14.11 -10.35 -26.04
CA THR A 79 13.80 -10.20 -24.62
C THR A 79 12.30 -9.90 -24.39
N HIS A 80 11.70 -9.04 -25.20
CA HIS A 80 10.25 -8.76 -25.09
C HIS A 80 9.41 -9.99 -25.43
N ASP A 81 9.79 -10.75 -26.46
CA ASP A 81 9.09 -11.96 -26.87
C ASP A 81 9.15 -13.05 -25.77
N ASP A 82 10.30 -13.21 -25.12
CA ASP A 82 10.46 -14.14 -23.98
C ASP A 82 9.60 -13.74 -22.78
N ILE A 83 9.57 -12.45 -22.45
CA ILE A 83 8.73 -11.91 -21.36
C ILE A 83 7.25 -12.13 -21.70
N ALA A 84 6.85 -11.90 -22.95
CA ALA A 84 5.48 -12.14 -23.39
C ALA A 84 5.09 -13.62 -23.28
N GLU A 85 5.94 -14.54 -23.74
CA GLU A 85 5.70 -15.98 -23.63
C GLU A 85 5.64 -16.43 -22.15
N LEU A 86 6.49 -15.87 -21.27
CA LEU A 86 6.42 -16.13 -19.83
C LEU A 86 5.06 -15.70 -19.26
N LEU A 87 4.61 -14.48 -19.58
CA LEU A 87 3.31 -13.97 -19.14
C LEU A 87 2.16 -14.85 -19.64
N ASP A 88 2.20 -15.25 -20.91
CA ASP A 88 1.16 -16.11 -21.50
C ASP A 88 1.17 -17.53 -20.94
N ARG A 89 2.33 -18.06 -20.55
CA ARG A 89 2.42 -19.33 -19.81
C ARG A 89 1.78 -19.23 -18.44
N LEU A 90 2.03 -18.14 -17.71
CA LEU A 90 1.44 -17.90 -16.40
C LEU A 90 -0.09 -17.73 -16.51
N ARG A 91 -0.56 -16.94 -17.46
CA ARG A 91 -2.00 -16.73 -17.71
C ARG A 91 -2.77 -18.00 -18.05
N ARG A 92 -2.13 -18.97 -18.71
CA ARG A 92 -2.75 -20.26 -19.08
C ARG A 92 -2.90 -21.23 -17.91
N ARG A 93 -2.30 -20.95 -16.74
CA ARG A 93 -2.38 -21.82 -15.57
C ARG A 93 -3.72 -21.59 -14.85
N PRO A 94 -4.51 -22.66 -14.58
CA PRO A 94 -5.79 -22.52 -13.91
C PRO A 94 -5.66 -22.09 -12.45
N GLU A 95 -4.46 -22.24 -11.85
CA GLU A 95 -4.20 -21.80 -10.47
C GLU A 95 -3.97 -20.29 -10.34
N ILE A 96 -3.80 -19.58 -11.46
CA ILE A 96 -3.42 -18.16 -11.49
C ILE A 96 -4.64 -17.32 -11.87
N GLU A 97 -5.06 -16.45 -10.96
CA GLU A 97 -6.22 -15.54 -11.15
C GLU A 97 -5.91 -14.42 -12.16
N ALA A 98 -4.75 -13.77 -12.02
CA ALA A 98 -4.33 -12.66 -12.88
C ALA A 98 -2.80 -12.53 -12.89
N VAL A 99 -2.26 -11.95 -13.96
CA VAL A 99 -0.82 -11.70 -14.12
C VAL A 99 -0.62 -10.30 -14.68
N SER A 100 0.24 -9.51 -14.04
CA SER A 100 0.58 -8.16 -14.51
C SER A 100 2.09 -7.99 -14.60
N LEU A 101 2.55 -7.32 -15.66
CA LEU A 101 3.91 -6.80 -15.75
C LEU A 101 3.92 -5.34 -15.26
N SER A 102 4.98 -4.98 -14.56
CA SER A 102 5.05 -3.70 -13.88
C SER A 102 6.50 -3.24 -13.75
N GLN A 103 6.75 -1.94 -13.87
CA GLN A 103 8.07 -1.36 -13.63
C GLN A 103 8.05 -0.56 -12.34
N ASN A 104 8.85 -0.96 -11.36
CA ASN A 104 8.88 -0.34 -10.03
C ASN A 104 7.47 -0.14 -9.47
N SER A 105 6.54 -1.09 -9.64
CA SER A 105 5.13 -0.86 -9.35
C SER A 105 4.51 -2.07 -8.68
N TYR A 106 4.41 -2.03 -7.35
CA TYR A 106 3.66 -2.97 -6.52
C TYR A 106 3.51 -2.38 -5.11
N PRO A 107 2.52 -2.81 -4.31
CA PRO A 107 2.36 -2.33 -2.95
C PRO A 107 3.62 -2.57 -2.10
N TYR A 108 3.95 -1.60 -1.24
CA TYR A 108 5.16 -1.62 -0.40
C TYR A 108 6.50 -1.64 -1.15
N ASN A 109 6.51 -1.30 -2.43
CA ASN A 109 7.75 -1.05 -3.16
C ASN A 109 8.52 0.14 -2.56
N GLY A 110 9.81 -0.05 -2.26
CA GLY A 110 10.72 1.01 -1.78
C GLY A 110 11.31 1.87 -2.90
N SER A 111 11.14 1.49 -4.17
CA SER A 111 11.61 2.23 -5.35
C SER A 111 10.52 3.16 -5.90
N ASN A 112 10.92 4.35 -6.31
CA ASN A 112 10.01 5.38 -6.82
C ASN A 112 10.48 5.90 -8.18
N SER A 113 9.53 6.15 -9.06
CA SER A 113 9.71 6.91 -10.29
C SER A 113 8.81 8.13 -10.23
N GLY A 114 9.32 9.30 -10.64
CA GLY A 114 8.58 10.56 -10.62
C GLY A 114 8.08 10.95 -12.00
N ALA A 115 6.95 11.65 -12.06
CA ALA A 115 6.48 12.42 -13.21
C ALA A 115 5.68 13.64 -12.76
N GLU A 116 5.40 14.56 -13.68
CA GLU A 116 4.47 15.67 -13.46
C GLU A 116 3.19 15.41 -14.25
N VAL A 117 2.04 15.61 -13.63
CA VAL A 117 0.74 15.55 -14.28
C VAL A 117 0.17 16.96 -14.28
N SER A 118 -0.06 17.49 -15.47
CA SER A 118 -0.51 18.87 -15.68
C SER A 118 -1.84 18.92 -16.41
N TYR A 119 -2.73 19.81 -15.94
CA TYR A 119 -4.02 20.13 -16.54
C TYR A 119 -4.26 21.62 -16.43
N ASP A 120 -4.25 22.33 -17.58
CA ASP A 120 -4.38 23.79 -17.63
C ASP A 120 -3.39 24.50 -16.68
N THR A 121 -3.88 25.10 -15.60
CA THR A 121 -3.08 25.79 -14.56
C THR A 121 -2.72 24.89 -13.37
N LEU A 122 -3.30 23.68 -13.30
CA LEU A 122 -3.04 22.70 -12.25
C LEU A 122 -1.81 21.87 -12.60
N ARG A 123 -0.83 21.82 -11.69
CA ARG A 123 0.37 20.99 -11.84
C ARG A 123 0.60 20.15 -10.60
N SER A 124 0.87 18.86 -10.78
CA SER A 124 1.27 18.02 -9.65
C SER A 124 2.71 18.33 -9.25
N PRO A 125 3.17 17.95 -8.04
CA PRO A 125 4.59 18.03 -7.73
C PRO A 125 5.42 17.17 -8.70
N GLY A 126 6.61 17.62 -9.09
CA GLY A 126 7.49 16.87 -10.01
C GLY A 126 7.97 15.50 -9.46
N TRP A 127 7.75 15.24 -8.17
CA TRP A 127 7.97 13.95 -7.51
C TRP A 127 6.68 13.12 -7.37
N THR A 128 5.66 13.37 -8.20
CA THR A 128 4.46 12.54 -8.20
C THR A 128 4.84 11.13 -8.62
N ILE A 129 4.50 10.15 -7.78
CA ILE A 129 4.84 8.75 -8.03
C ILE A 129 4.14 8.27 -9.30
N ARG A 130 4.92 7.90 -10.30
CA ARG A 130 4.48 7.27 -11.54
C ARG A 130 4.67 5.77 -11.45
N ARG A 131 3.64 5.03 -11.83
CA ARG A 131 3.65 3.56 -11.90
C ARG A 131 3.33 3.15 -13.34
N LEU A 132 4.24 2.42 -13.98
CA LEU A 132 4.04 1.87 -15.32
C LEU A 132 3.68 0.39 -15.17
N VAL A 133 2.48 0.04 -15.62
CA VAL A 133 1.85 -1.25 -15.36
C VAL A 133 1.07 -1.71 -16.58
N THR A 134 0.96 -3.02 -16.76
CA THR A 134 0.00 -3.60 -17.72
C THR A 134 -1.42 -3.51 -17.18
N PRO A 135 -2.44 -3.60 -18.06
CA PRO A 135 -3.84 -3.44 -17.66
C PRO A 135 -4.34 -4.42 -16.60
N ASP A 136 -3.77 -5.61 -16.46
CA ASP A 136 -4.14 -6.58 -15.43
C ASP A 136 -3.74 -6.16 -14.00
N PHE A 137 -2.96 -5.09 -13.83
CA PHE A 137 -2.45 -4.66 -12.52
C PHE A 137 -3.54 -4.37 -11.48
N PRO A 138 -4.64 -3.67 -11.81
CA PRO A 138 -5.77 -3.50 -10.89
C PRO A 138 -6.42 -4.83 -10.52
N ARG A 139 -6.44 -5.83 -11.40
CA ARG A 139 -6.98 -7.18 -11.14
C ARG A 139 -6.13 -7.90 -10.11
N VAL A 140 -4.81 -7.94 -10.32
CA VAL A 140 -3.85 -8.59 -9.40
C VAL A 140 -3.98 -8.05 -7.98
N PHE A 141 -4.04 -6.73 -7.82
CA PHE A 141 -4.08 -6.10 -6.49
C PHE A 141 -5.49 -5.70 -6.04
N ARG A 142 -6.53 -6.11 -6.77
CA ARG A 142 -7.94 -5.85 -6.49
C ARG A 142 -8.25 -4.38 -6.17
N TYR A 143 -7.66 -3.47 -6.94
CA TYR A 143 -7.91 -2.03 -6.82
C TYR A 143 -9.35 -1.68 -7.20
N ARG A 144 -9.92 -0.67 -6.52
CA ARG A 144 -11.26 -0.14 -6.82
C ARG A 144 -11.19 1.35 -7.09
N GLY A 145 -12.01 1.81 -8.03
CA GLY A 145 -12.11 3.23 -8.36
C GLY A 145 -12.91 4.00 -7.31
N THR A 146 -12.72 5.32 -7.28
CA THR A 146 -13.40 6.21 -6.33
C THR A 146 -14.89 6.34 -6.58
N ARG A 147 -15.38 5.99 -7.78
CA ARG A 147 -16.81 5.97 -8.12
C ARG A 147 -17.40 4.55 -8.05
N GLY A 148 -16.65 3.60 -7.49
CA GLY A 148 -17.07 2.21 -7.34
C GLY A 148 -16.68 1.30 -8.49
N GLU A 149 -15.80 1.75 -9.40
CA GLU A 149 -15.31 0.92 -10.50
C GLU A 149 -14.62 -0.35 -9.98
N THR A 150 -14.91 -1.49 -10.62
CA THR A 150 -14.31 -2.78 -10.28
C THR A 150 -12.89 -2.91 -10.85
N PRO A 151 -12.06 -3.85 -10.34
CA PRO A 151 -10.74 -4.12 -10.90
C PRO A 151 -10.75 -4.37 -12.41
N GLU A 152 -11.78 -5.04 -12.91
CA GLU A 152 -11.96 -5.37 -14.32
C GLU A 152 -12.23 -4.11 -15.14
N GLN A 153 -13.08 -3.20 -14.65
CA GLN A 153 -13.37 -1.94 -15.31
C GLN A 153 -12.15 -1.01 -15.34
N LEU A 154 -11.36 -1.00 -14.26
CA LEU A 154 -10.09 -0.26 -14.23
C LEU A 154 -9.06 -0.84 -15.21
N ALA A 155 -9.02 -2.16 -15.36
CA ALA A 155 -8.18 -2.81 -16.35
C ALA A 155 -8.60 -2.44 -17.78
N GLU A 156 -9.90 -2.45 -18.09
CA GLU A 156 -10.41 -2.01 -19.40
C GLU A 156 -10.04 -0.55 -19.72
N MET A 157 -10.05 0.34 -18.72
CA MET A 157 -9.58 1.73 -18.90
C MET A 157 -8.10 1.77 -19.32
N LEU A 158 -7.26 0.99 -18.66
CA LEU A 158 -5.84 0.87 -19.01
C LEU A 158 -5.62 0.25 -20.40
N GLU A 159 -6.43 -0.75 -20.80
CA GLU A 159 -6.39 -1.35 -22.14
C GLU A 159 -6.67 -0.31 -23.24
N ARG A 160 -7.54 0.67 -22.96
CA ARG A 160 -7.82 1.81 -23.87
C ARG A 160 -6.71 2.86 -23.90
N GLY A 161 -5.64 2.69 -23.12
CA GLY A 161 -4.55 3.65 -23.00
C GLY A 161 -4.88 4.86 -22.14
N GLU A 162 -5.93 4.78 -21.31
CA GLU A 162 -6.22 5.82 -20.32
C GLU A 162 -5.18 5.75 -19.18
N PHE A 163 -4.86 6.88 -18.56
CA PHE A 163 -4.05 6.90 -17.35
C PHE A 163 -4.94 7.04 -16.11
N MET A 164 -4.50 6.45 -15.01
CA MET A 164 -5.17 6.57 -13.71
C MET A 164 -4.34 7.43 -12.76
N ALA A 165 -5.03 8.16 -11.89
CA ALA A 165 -4.42 9.01 -10.88
C ALA A 165 -5.14 8.86 -9.54
N SER A 166 -4.41 9.08 -8.45
CA SER A 166 -5.03 9.16 -7.13
C SER A 166 -5.91 10.40 -7.02
N ASP A 167 -7.06 10.27 -6.37
CA ASP A 167 -8.05 11.35 -6.30
C ASP A 167 -7.53 12.64 -5.64
N ASN A 168 -6.53 12.48 -4.77
CA ASN A 168 -5.89 13.54 -4.02
C ASN A 168 -4.71 14.22 -4.74
N LEU A 169 -4.47 13.92 -6.01
CA LEU A 169 -3.32 14.46 -6.77
C LEU A 169 -3.26 15.99 -6.76
N TYR A 170 -4.42 16.65 -6.87
CA TYR A 170 -4.56 18.11 -6.86
C TYR A 170 -5.15 18.67 -5.56
N ARG A 171 -4.99 17.95 -4.45
CA ARG A 171 -5.44 18.40 -3.12
C ARG A 171 -4.95 19.79 -2.73
N LYS A 172 -3.76 20.22 -3.19
CA LYS A 172 -3.23 21.58 -2.94
C LYS A 172 -4.06 22.70 -3.58
N TYR A 173 -4.90 22.37 -4.55
CA TYR A 173 -5.82 23.28 -5.23
C TYR A 173 -7.28 23.08 -4.79
N ASP A 174 -7.51 22.24 -3.77
CA ASP A 174 -8.86 21.82 -3.35
C ASP A 174 -9.68 21.22 -4.51
N ARG A 175 -9.01 20.45 -5.37
CA ARG A 175 -9.62 19.76 -6.52
C ARG A 175 -9.36 18.26 -6.47
N ARG A 176 -10.41 17.49 -6.73
CA ARG A 176 -10.36 16.03 -6.84
C ARG A 176 -10.17 15.62 -8.29
N MET A 177 -9.40 14.56 -8.54
CA MET A 177 -9.23 14.04 -9.90
C MET A 177 -10.53 13.48 -10.48
N THR A 178 -11.43 12.98 -9.61
CA THR A 178 -12.74 12.46 -10.01
C THR A 178 -13.58 13.52 -10.74
N ASP A 179 -13.42 14.81 -10.40
CA ASP A 179 -14.15 15.91 -11.05
C ASP A 179 -13.58 16.25 -12.44
N LEU A 180 -12.41 15.71 -12.80
CA LEU A 180 -11.69 15.94 -14.05
C LEU A 180 -11.66 14.71 -14.97
N VAL A 181 -12.45 13.68 -14.68
CA VAL A 181 -12.55 12.49 -15.53
C VAL A 181 -13.02 12.87 -16.93
N GLY A 182 -12.38 12.30 -17.96
CA GLY A 182 -12.67 12.60 -19.37
C GLY A 182 -11.93 13.82 -19.91
N GLN A 183 -11.18 14.54 -19.07
CA GLN A 183 -10.30 15.63 -19.51
C GLN A 183 -8.97 15.10 -20.05
N ARG A 184 -8.28 15.91 -20.85
CA ARG A 184 -6.94 15.59 -21.36
C ARG A 184 -5.87 16.19 -20.47
N PHE A 185 -4.86 15.39 -20.17
CA PHE A 185 -3.75 15.76 -19.30
C PHE A 185 -2.43 15.70 -20.06
N TYR A 186 -1.46 16.47 -19.58
CA TYR A 186 -0.07 16.36 -19.98
C TYR A 186 0.68 15.53 -18.93
N LEU A 187 1.37 14.47 -19.38
CA LEU A 187 2.05 13.47 -18.55
C LEU A 187 3.57 13.48 -18.80
#